data_AF-A0A853LL25-F1
#
_entry.id   AF-A0A853LL25-F1
#
_cell.length_a   1.000
_cell.length_b   1.000
_cell.length_c   1.000
_cell.angle_alpha   90.00
_cell.angle_beta   90.00
_cell.angle_gamma   90.00
#
_symmetry.space_group_name_H-M   'P 1'
#
loop_
_entity.id
_entity.type
_entity.pdbx_description
1 polymer ?
#
loop_
_entity_poly.entity_id
_entity_poly.type
_entity_poly.pdbx_seq_one_letter_code
_entity_poly.pdbx_strand_id
1 'polypeptide(L)'
;PAPAPPVSPAVPPGPNAPAGAIPLPPDQNGYVFIETKSGVTRCQINKDTVGCEAPFTNSPLQDGEHANGVSINSGGGVQWVLGNLGAIPTVQIDYKTYNALGWTIIASTDGTRFTNDKTRHGMFVSVEKVNTF
;
A
#
# COMPACT_ATOMS: atom_id res chain seq x y z
N PRO A 1 20.07 -31.52 1.49
CA PRO A 1 19.07 -30.78 2.30
C PRO A 1 19.57 -29.35 2.56
N ALA A 2 18.93 -28.35 1.94
CA ALA A 2 19.27 -26.95 2.14
C ALA A 2 18.61 -26.43 3.44
N PRO A 3 19.29 -25.59 4.25
CA PRO A 3 18.71 -25.00 5.46
C PRO A 3 17.62 -23.98 5.10
N ALA A 4 16.56 -23.94 5.89
CA ALA A 4 15.48 -22.96 5.76
C ALA A 4 16.01 -21.53 6.05
N PRO A 5 15.49 -20.49 5.37
CA PRO A 5 15.86 -19.11 5.65
C PRO A 5 15.45 -18.70 7.08
N PRO A 6 16.21 -17.80 7.73
CA PRO A 6 15.88 -17.34 9.08
C PRO A 6 14.57 -16.56 9.09
N VAL A 7 13.64 -16.98 9.95
CA VAL A 7 12.42 -16.21 10.27
C VAL A 7 12.83 -14.96 11.04
N SER A 8 12.67 -13.78 10.41
CA SER A 8 12.87 -12.50 11.09
C SER A 8 11.77 -12.30 12.15
N PRO A 9 12.08 -11.73 13.33
CA PRO A 9 11.07 -11.43 14.34
C PRO A 9 10.07 -10.40 13.79
N ALA A 10 8.77 -10.70 13.86
CA ALA A 10 7.73 -9.75 13.52
C ALA A 10 7.83 -8.53 14.44
N VAL A 11 7.93 -7.33 13.86
CA VAL A 11 7.92 -6.07 14.61
C VAL A 11 6.55 -5.96 15.31
N PRO A 12 6.49 -5.69 16.63
CA PRO A 12 5.22 -5.59 17.33
C PRO A 12 4.32 -4.52 16.70
N PRO A 13 3.00 -4.74 16.62
CA PRO A 13 2.05 -3.76 16.12
C PRO A 13 2.23 -2.44 16.88
N GLY A 14 2.30 -1.31 16.16
CA GLY A 14 2.30 0.00 16.79
C GLY A 14 1.05 0.18 17.67
N PRO A 15 1.10 1.02 18.72
CA PRO A 15 0.03 1.17 19.72
C PRO A 15 -1.34 1.62 19.18
N ASN A 16 -1.46 1.90 17.89
CA ASN A 16 -2.68 2.36 17.21
C ASN A 16 -3.21 1.39 16.15
N ALA A 17 -2.59 0.22 15.96
CA ALA A 17 -3.09 -0.77 14.99
C ALA A 17 -4.46 -1.32 15.46
N PRO A 18 -5.48 -1.37 14.57
CA PRO A 18 -6.77 -1.95 14.91
C PRO A 18 -6.63 -3.39 15.42
N ALA A 19 -7.40 -3.74 16.45
CA ALA A 19 -7.45 -5.12 16.92
C ALA A 19 -7.86 -6.06 15.77
N GLY A 20 -7.03 -7.07 15.47
CA GLY A 20 -7.25 -8.02 14.38
C GLY A 20 -6.61 -7.66 13.04
N ALA A 21 -5.87 -6.55 12.95
CA ALA A 21 -5.05 -6.26 11.77
C ALA A 21 -3.86 -7.23 11.67
N ILE A 22 -3.61 -7.73 10.46
CA ILE A 22 -2.47 -8.61 10.17
C ILE A 22 -1.22 -7.74 9.92
N PRO A 23 -0.13 -7.89 10.71
CA PRO A 23 1.05 -7.07 10.53
C PRO A 23 1.80 -7.47 9.25
N LEU A 24 2.17 -6.47 8.46
CA LEU A 24 3.06 -6.63 7.32
C LEU A 24 4.42 -6.01 7.68
N PRO A 25 5.46 -6.84 7.93
CA PRO A 25 6.77 -6.34 8.31
C PRO A 25 7.47 -5.67 7.12
N PRO A 26 8.21 -4.57 7.34
CA PRO A 26 9.02 -3.95 6.29
C PRO A 26 10.21 -4.82 5.89
N ASP A 27 10.72 -4.56 4.69
CA ASP A 27 12.02 -5.03 4.23
C ASP A 27 13.18 -4.31 4.96
N GLN A 28 14.40 -4.65 4.58
CA GLN A 28 15.62 -4.08 5.15
C GLN A 28 15.77 -2.56 4.92
N ASN A 29 15.05 -2.01 3.94
CA ASN A 29 15.05 -0.60 3.57
C ASN A 29 13.90 0.18 4.21
N GLY A 30 13.03 -0.48 4.98
CA GLY A 30 11.90 0.15 5.65
C GLY A 30 10.64 0.30 4.79
N TYR A 31 10.52 -0.50 3.72
CA TYR A 31 9.37 -0.51 2.83
C TYR A 31 8.55 -1.80 2.95
N VAL A 32 7.24 -1.69 2.75
CA VAL A 32 6.35 -2.83 2.57
C VAL A 32 5.79 -2.77 1.16
N PHE A 33 5.97 -3.85 0.40
CA PHE A 33 5.40 -3.99 -0.94
C PHE A 33 4.27 -5.01 -0.90
N ILE A 34 3.07 -4.59 -1.30
CA ILE A 34 1.90 -5.46 -1.37
C ILE A 34 1.36 -5.55 -2.78
N GLU A 35 0.67 -6.65 -3.03
CA GLU A 35 -0.12 -6.84 -4.23
C GLU A 35 -1.52 -7.29 -3.83
N THR A 36 -2.52 -6.66 -4.42
CA THR A 36 -3.92 -7.03 -4.21
C THR A 36 -4.18 -8.46 -4.66
N LYS A 37 -5.21 -9.11 -4.11
CA LYS A 37 -5.58 -10.48 -4.47
C LYS A 37 -5.78 -10.71 -5.98
N SER A 38 -6.21 -9.68 -6.71
CA SER A 38 -6.40 -9.74 -8.17
C SER A 38 -5.10 -9.65 -8.97
N GLY A 39 -3.98 -9.26 -8.34
CA GLY A 39 -2.70 -9.00 -9.02
C GLY A 39 -2.64 -7.68 -9.79
N VAL A 40 -3.73 -6.90 -9.82
CA VAL A 40 -3.85 -5.72 -10.69
C VAL A 40 -3.26 -4.46 -10.08
N THR A 41 -3.35 -4.33 -8.76
CA THR A 41 -2.82 -3.17 -8.02
C THR A 41 -1.69 -3.59 -7.10
N ARG A 42 -0.59 -2.86 -7.17
CA ARG A 42 0.62 -3.05 -6.35
C ARG A 42 0.89 -1.77 -5.58
N CYS A 43 1.26 -1.87 -4.31
CA CYS A 43 1.53 -0.68 -3.50
C CYS A 43 2.82 -0.80 -2.72
N GLN A 44 3.55 0.31 -2.66
CA GLN A 44 4.70 0.55 -1.81
C GLN A 44 4.26 1.41 -0.62
N ILE A 45 4.58 0.96 0.58
CA ILE A 45 4.22 1.64 1.84
C ILE A 45 5.50 1.89 2.62
N ASN A 46 5.69 3.12 3.09
CA ASN A 46 6.65 3.44 4.14
C ASN A 46 5.97 4.24 5.26
N LYS A 47 6.72 4.73 6.25
CA LYS A 47 6.15 5.49 7.36
C LYS A 47 5.49 6.80 6.93
N ASP A 48 5.95 7.39 5.83
CA ASP A 48 5.58 8.74 5.41
C ASP A 48 4.57 8.74 4.28
N THR A 49 4.54 7.70 3.45
CA THR A 49 3.82 7.67 2.18
C THR A 49 3.29 6.28 1.83
N VAL A 50 2.19 6.25 1.08
CA VAL A 50 1.69 5.08 0.36
C VAL A 50 1.60 5.43 -1.12
N GLY A 51 2.36 4.72 -1.94
CA GLY A 51 2.29 4.77 -3.40
C GLY A 51 1.65 3.51 -3.95
N CYS A 52 0.67 3.63 -4.85
CA CYS A 52 0.05 2.50 -5.52
C CYS A 52 0.13 2.67 -7.04
N GLU A 53 0.48 1.58 -7.71
CA GLU A 53 0.49 1.44 -9.16
C GLU A 53 -0.64 0.51 -9.60
N ALA A 54 -1.42 0.97 -10.58
CA ALA A 54 -2.48 0.21 -11.21
C ALA A 54 -2.78 0.78 -12.61
N PRO A 55 -3.40 0.01 -13.51
CA PRO A 55 -3.88 0.52 -14.79
C PRO A 55 -5.15 1.36 -14.61
N PHE A 56 -5.04 2.51 -13.94
CA PHE A 56 -6.17 3.38 -13.60
C PHE A 56 -6.96 3.80 -14.84
N THR A 57 -8.29 3.70 -14.79
CA THR A 57 -9.15 4.08 -15.93
C THR A 57 -9.55 5.55 -15.93
N ASN A 58 -9.45 6.22 -14.78
CA ASN A 58 -9.88 7.62 -14.58
C ASN A 58 -8.77 8.50 -13.97
N SER A 59 -7.51 8.18 -14.22
CA SER A 59 -6.38 9.01 -13.74
C SER A 59 -6.19 10.28 -14.57
N PRO A 60 -5.63 11.35 -13.99
CA PRO A 60 -5.30 12.56 -14.76
C PRO A 60 -4.21 12.27 -15.80
N LEU A 61 -4.19 13.09 -16.84
CA LEU A 61 -3.08 13.10 -17.81
C LEU A 61 -1.87 13.79 -17.20
N GLN A 62 -0.73 13.13 -17.29
CA GLN A 62 0.59 13.63 -16.96
C GLN A 62 1.44 13.47 -18.21
N ASP A 63 2.03 14.56 -18.70
CA ASP A 63 2.85 14.56 -19.92
C ASP A 63 2.17 13.94 -21.16
N GLY A 64 0.84 13.98 -21.22
CA GLY A 64 0.03 13.44 -22.31
C GLY A 64 -0.41 11.98 -22.14
N GLU A 65 -0.01 11.32 -21.05
CA GLU A 65 -0.38 9.94 -20.73
C GLU A 65 -1.16 9.85 -19.42
N HIS A 66 -2.04 8.86 -19.29
CA HIS A 66 -2.77 8.63 -18.04
C HIS A 66 -1.81 8.16 -16.95
N ALA A 67 -1.80 8.85 -15.80
CA ALA A 67 -0.98 8.45 -14.66
C ALA A 67 -1.31 7.02 -14.23
N ASN A 68 -0.29 6.18 -14.06
CA ASN A 68 -0.44 4.79 -13.61
C ASN A 68 -0.08 4.61 -12.13
N GLY A 69 0.36 5.68 -11.47
CA GLY A 69 0.68 5.71 -10.04
C GLY A 69 0.00 6.85 -9.30
N VAL A 70 -0.38 6.58 -8.06
CA VAL A 70 -0.81 7.61 -7.09
C VAL A 70 -0.03 7.43 -5.80
N SER A 71 0.41 8.53 -5.20
CA SER A 71 1.06 8.58 -3.90
C SER A 71 0.30 9.50 -2.97
N ILE A 72 0.10 9.07 -1.72
CA ILE A 72 -0.40 9.92 -0.64
C ILE A 72 0.61 9.93 0.51
N ASN A 73 0.87 11.11 1.06
CA ASN A 73 1.66 11.24 2.28
C ASN A 73 0.80 11.18 3.55
N SER A 74 1.44 11.00 4.71
CA SER A 74 0.78 10.93 6.01
C SER A 74 0.01 12.21 6.37
N GLY A 75 0.33 13.35 5.76
CA GLY A 75 -0.42 14.60 5.88
C GLY A 75 -1.60 14.75 4.91
N GLY A 76 -1.91 13.74 4.10
CA GLY A 76 -3.01 13.78 3.13
C GLY A 76 -2.67 14.42 1.77
N GLY A 77 -1.42 14.82 1.55
CA GLY A 77 -0.98 15.36 0.26
C GLY A 77 -0.89 14.26 -0.80
N VAL A 78 -1.50 14.51 -1.96
CA VAL A 78 -1.63 13.53 -3.06
C VAL A 78 -0.81 13.95 -4.26
N GLN A 79 -0.16 12.98 -4.90
CA GLN A 79 0.59 13.17 -6.13
C GLN A 79 0.27 12.03 -7.10
N TRP A 80 -0.07 12.38 -8.32
CA TRP A 80 -0.13 11.44 -9.43
C TRP A 80 1.24 11.37 -10.09
N VAL A 81 1.62 10.17 -10.54
CA VAL A 81 2.92 9.93 -11.16
C VAL A 81 2.78 8.95 -12.32
N LEU A 82 3.63 9.14 -13.33
CA LEU A 82 4.01 8.09 -14.27
C LEU A 82 5.18 7.33 -13.64
N GLY A 83 4.87 6.19 -13.02
CA GLY A 83 5.81 5.42 -12.23
C GLY A 83 5.92 3.98 -12.72
N ASN A 84 7.02 3.32 -12.36
CA ASN A 84 7.12 1.88 -12.47
C ASN A 84 7.76 1.35 -11.20
N LEU A 85 6.99 0.64 -10.37
CA LEU A 85 7.46 -0.07 -9.18
C LEU A 85 8.35 -1.26 -9.56
N GLY A 86 8.41 -1.65 -10.82
CA GLY A 86 9.27 -2.72 -11.31
C GLY A 86 8.88 -4.10 -10.80
N ALA A 87 9.74 -5.09 -11.05
CA ALA A 87 9.56 -6.46 -10.60
C ALA A 87 10.08 -6.66 -9.16
N ILE A 88 9.57 -5.88 -8.20
CA ILE A 88 9.90 -6.03 -6.78
C ILE A 88 9.06 -7.17 -6.18
N PRO A 89 9.60 -8.02 -5.29
CA PRO A 89 8.81 -9.00 -4.57
C PRO A 89 7.69 -8.34 -3.74
N THR A 90 6.46 -8.73 -3.98
CA THR A 90 5.27 -8.24 -3.27
C THR A 90 4.72 -9.32 -2.35
N VAL A 91 4.15 -8.90 -1.22
CA VAL A 91 3.29 -9.76 -0.41
C VAL A 91 1.88 -9.69 -0.97
N GLN A 92 1.37 -10.80 -1.50
CA GLN A 92 -0.01 -10.87 -1.94
C GLN A 92 -0.95 -10.85 -0.73
N ILE A 93 -1.91 -9.93 -0.72
CA ILE A 93 -2.88 -9.78 0.37
C ILE A 93 -4.28 -10.26 -0.04
N ASP A 94 -5.02 -10.80 0.92
CA ASP A 94 -6.43 -11.17 0.80
C ASP A 94 -7.34 -9.99 1.18
N TYR A 95 -8.66 -10.18 1.05
CA TYR A 95 -9.65 -9.22 1.52
C TYR A 95 -9.78 -9.23 3.04
N LYS A 96 -8.79 -8.63 3.70
CA LYS A 96 -8.64 -8.54 5.15
C LYS A 96 -8.07 -7.17 5.55
N THR A 97 -8.01 -6.95 6.85
CA THR A 97 -7.35 -5.78 7.43
C THR A 97 -5.90 -6.10 7.78
N TYR A 98 -5.00 -5.21 7.37
CA TYR A 98 -3.57 -5.28 7.63
C TYR A 98 -3.08 -4.00 8.29
N ASN A 99 -1.90 -4.06 8.89
CA ASN A 99 -1.20 -2.88 9.38
C ASN A 99 0.26 -2.91 8.92
N ALA A 100 0.74 -1.76 8.44
CA ALA A 100 2.11 -1.60 8.00
C ALA A 100 2.58 -0.19 8.35
N LEU A 101 3.66 -0.06 9.13
CA LEU A 101 4.38 1.21 9.30
C LEU A 101 3.52 2.41 9.75
N GLY A 102 2.46 2.18 10.53
CA GLY A 102 1.54 3.22 10.99
C GLY A 102 0.39 3.52 10.02
N TRP A 103 0.17 2.64 9.05
CA TRP A 103 -0.98 2.63 8.17
C TRP A 103 -1.87 1.42 8.45
N THR A 104 -3.16 1.67 8.64
CA THR A 104 -4.21 0.66 8.54
C THR A 104 -4.57 0.47 7.07
N ILE A 105 -4.58 -0.78 6.63
CA ILE A 105 -4.88 -1.18 5.25
C ILE A 105 -6.11 -2.08 5.28
N ILE A 106 -7.18 -1.68 4.61
CA ILE A 106 -8.41 -2.47 4.49
C ILE A 106 -8.52 -2.88 3.03
N ALA A 107 -8.25 -4.15 2.73
CA ALA A 107 -8.40 -4.70 1.39
C ALA A 107 -9.78 -5.31 1.22
N SER A 108 -10.43 -4.97 0.11
CA SER A 108 -11.77 -5.44 -0.26
C SER A 108 -11.85 -5.70 -1.76
N THR A 109 -12.96 -6.27 -2.22
CA THR A 109 -13.23 -6.47 -3.65
C THR A 109 -13.33 -5.15 -4.43
N ASP A 110 -13.77 -4.08 -3.76
CA ASP A 110 -14.01 -2.79 -4.42
C ASP A 110 -12.71 -1.97 -4.57
N GLY A 111 -11.71 -2.28 -3.74
CA GLY A 111 -10.44 -1.57 -3.67
C GLY A 111 -9.78 -1.69 -2.31
N THR A 112 -8.68 -0.97 -2.15
CA THR A 112 -7.89 -0.98 -0.93
C THR A 112 -7.89 0.40 -0.28
N ARG A 113 -8.23 0.46 1.00
CA ARG A 113 -8.20 1.70 1.78
C ARG A 113 -6.96 1.74 2.66
N PHE A 114 -6.16 2.79 2.54
CA PHE A 114 -5.04 3.11 3.39
C PHE A 114 -5.43 4.27 4.28
N THR A 115 -5.17 4.16 5.58
CA THR A 115 -5.43 5.21 6.57
C THR A 115 -4.22 5.33 7.47
N ASN A 116 -3.65 6.53 7.57
CA ASN A 116 -2.60 6.80 8.53
C ASN A 116 -3.20 6.81 9.94
N ASP A 117 -2.63 6.03 10.84
CA ASP A 117 -3.19 5.81 12.16
C ASP A 117 -3.12 7.07 13.04
N LYS A 118 -2.17 7.98 12.77
CA LYS A 118 -1.96 9.20 13.53
C LYS A 118 -2.79 10.37 13.04
N THR A 119 -2.76 10.62 11.73
CA THR A 119 -3.40 11.81 11.14
C THR A 119 -4.81 11.54 10.66
N ARG A 120 -5.19 10.25 10.54
CA ARG A 120 -6.46 9.80 9.95
C ARG A 120 -6.63 10.16 8.47
N HIS A 121 -5.60 10.72 7.83
CA HIS A 121 -5.58 10.93 6.39
C HIS A 121 -5.28 9.64 5.67
N GLY A 122 -5.72 9.54 4.42
CA GLY A 122 -5.56 8.33 3.67
C GLY A 122 -6.14 8.38 2.27
N MET A 123 -6.05 7.23 1.60
CA MET A 123 -6.64 7.06 0.28
C MET A 123 -7.36 5.73 0.17
N PHE A 124 -8.44 5.73 -0.59
CA PHE A 124 -9.01 4.55 -1.21
C PHE A 124 -8.50 4.47 -2.64
N VAL A 125 -8.01 3.31 -3.05
CA VAL A 125 -7.48 3.06 -4.39
C VAL A 125 -8.12 1.81 -4.98
N SER A 126 -8.62 1.96 -6.20
CA SER A 126 -9.01 0.89 -7.11
C SER A 126 -8.66 1.30 -8.53
N VAL A 127 -8.74 0.36 -9.47
CA VAL A 127 -8.53 0.62 -10.91
C VAL A 127 -9.47 1.73 -11.41
N GLU A 128 -10.71 1.73 -10.93
CA GLU A 128 -11.74 2.66 -11.41
C GLU A 128 -11.71 4.01 -10.71
N LYS A 129 -11.25 4.04 -9.45
CA LYS A 129 -11.47 5.18 -8.57
C LYS A 129 -10.39 5.33 -7.51
N VAL A 130 -9.93 6.57 -7.35
CA VAL A 130 -9.03 6.98 -6.27
C VAL A 130 -9.65 8.14 -5.52
N ASN A 131 -9.74 8.01 -4.20
CA ASN A 131 -10.29 9.02 -3.30
C ASN A 131 -9.38 9.24 -2.11
N THR A 132 -9.20 10.47 -1.70
CA THR A 132 -8.40 10.81 -0.52
C THR A 132 -9.25 11.53 0.53
N PHE A 133 -8.81 11.46 1.79
CA PHE A 133 -9.48 12.04 2.96
C PHE A 133 -8.46 12.38 4.04
#